data_AF-A0A9D2I1T2-F1
#
_entry.id   AF-A0A9D2I1T2-F1
#
_cell.length_a   1.000
_cell.length_b   1.000
_cell.length_c   1.000
_cell.angle_alpha   90.00
_cell.angle_beta   90.00
_cell.angle_gamma   90.00
#
_symmetry.space_group_name_H-M   'P 1'
#
loop_
_entity.id
_entity.type
_entity.pdbx_description
1 polymer ?
#
loop_
_entity_poly.entity_id
_entity_poly.type
_entity_poly.pdbx_seq_one_letter_code
_entity_poly.pdbx_strand_id
1 'polypeptide(L)'
;MFVQPKVRLGNKSYTQTELQDYRKANTKRYNQEVRQNRRNKEYTAFYNSTQWRKLRVQVLIRDNYLCQHCLADGVVNDKDLIVHHKIELKRDWSKRLDMENLEAVCISCHNKIHES
;
A
#
# COMPACT_ATOMS: atom_id res chain seq x y z
N MET A 1 -19.54 37.49 -14.67
CA MET A 1 -20.06 36.24 -14.04
C MET A 1 -18.89 35.34 -13.75
N PHE A 2 -18.68 34.94 -12.50
CA PHE A 2 -17.66 33.95 -12.14
C PHE A 2 -18.22 32.55 -12.40
N VAL A 3 -17.64 31.81 -13.35
CA VAL A 3 -17.98 30.40 -13.59
C VAL A 3 -17.12 29.55 -12.67
N GLN A 4 -17.74 28.75 -11.80
CA GLN A 4 -16.98 27.85 -10.95
C GLN A 4 -16.34 26.74 -11.79
N PRO A 5 -15.03 26.47 -11.62
CA PRO A 5 -14.36 25.41 -12.35
C PRO A 5 -14.93 24.05 -11.95
N LYS A 6 -15.15 23.19 -12.95
CA LYS A 6 -15.59 21.81 -12.75
C LYS A 6 -14.46 20.84 -13.04
N VAL A 7 -14.34 19.81 -12.21
CA VAL A 7 -13.39 18.71 -12.33
C VAL A 7 -14.10 17.49 -12.93
N ARG A 8 -13.51 16.91 -13.98
CA ARG A 8 -14.06 15.70 -14.61
C ARG A 8 -13.49 14.45 -13.93
N LEU A 9 -14.36 13.54 -13.52
CA LEU A 9 -14.03 12.19 -13.04
C LEU A 9 -14.85 11.17 -13.84
N GLY A 10 -14.17 10.44 -14.73
CA GLY A 10 -14.81 9.54 -15.69
C GLY A 10 -15.77 10.31 -16.62
N ASN A 11 -17.05 9.90 -16.58
CA ASN A 11 -18.12 10.47 -17.41
C ASN A 11 -18.92 11.57 -16.70
N LYS A 12 -18.50 12.03 -15.51
CA LYS A 12 -19.19 13.07 -14.74
C LYS A 12 -18.27 14.25 -14.43
N SER A 13 -18.84 15.43 -14.29
CA SER A 13 -18.13 16.66 -13.91
C SER A 13 -18.70 17.20 -12.60
N TYR A 14 -17.81 17.59 -11.69
CA TYR A 14 -18.14 18.00 -10.33
C TYR A 14 -17.59 19.41 -10.08
N THR A 15 -18.37 20.28 -9.44
CA THR A 15 -17.86 21.46 -8.76
C THR A 15 -16.92 21.06 -7.62
N GLN A 16 -16.18 22.02 -7.07
CA GLN A 16 -15.25 21.74 -5.97
C GLN A 16 -15.97 21.16 -4.73
N THR A 17 -17.13 21.71 -4.37
CA THR A 17 -17.92 21.23 -3.23
C THR A 17 -18.48 19.83 -3.49
N GLU A 18 -19.07 19.59 -4.66
CA GLU A 18 -19.58 18.27 -5.05
C GLU A 18 -18.48 17.21 -5.06
N LEU A 19 -17.27 17.57 -5.50
CA LEU A 19 -16.11 16.69 -5.48
C LEU A 19 -15.67 16.35 -4.05
N GLN A 20 -15.69 17.32 -3.14
CA GLN A 20 -15.38 17.08 -1.74
C GLN A 20 -16.41 16.15 -1.09
N ASP A 21 -17.69 16.36 -1.34
CA ASP A 21 -18.75 15.53 -0.78
C ASP A 21 -18.73 14.11 -1.38
N TYR A 22 -18.48 14.00 -2.68
CA TYR A 22 -18.25 12.71 -3.34
C TYR A 22 -17.08 11.94 -2.70
N ARG A 23 -15.95 12.61 -2.48
CA ARG A 23 -14.77 11.99 -1.83
C ARG A 23 -15.07 11.58 -0.40
N LYS A 24 -15.78 12.40 0.38
CA LYS A 24 -16.20 12.08 1.76
C LYS A 24 -17.12 10.86 1.79
N ALA A 25 -18.14 10.84 0.94
CA ALA A 25 -19.09 9.74 0.83
C ALA A 25 -18.40 8.43 0.42
N ASN A 26 -17.53 8.49 -0.60
CA ASN A 26 -16.78 7.33 -1.06
C ASN A 26 -15.80 6.80 0.01
N THR A 27 -15.12 7.71 0.73
CA THR A 27 -14.25 7.35 1.86
C THR A 27 -15.04 6.65 2.97
N LYS A 28 -16.23 7.16 3.32
CA LYS A 28 -17.12 6.53 4.32
C LYS A 28 -17.51 5.12 3.89
N ARG A 29 -17.96 4.95 2.65
CA ARG A 29 -18.34 3.64 2.08
C ARG A 29 -17.17 2.66 2.09
N TYR A 30 -16.00 3.06 1.57
CA TYR A 30 -14.80 2.23 1.55
C TYR A 30 -14.38 1.78 2.96
N ASN A 31 -14.42 2.70 3.95
CA ASN A 31 -14.11 2.35 5.32
C ASN A 31 -15.08 1.32 5.91
N GLN A 32 -16.38 1.44 5.62
CA GLN A 32 -17.39 0.50 6.11
C GLN A 32 -17.32 -0.88 5.43
N GLU A 33 -17.24 -0.91 4.11
CA GLU A 33 -17.34 -2.14 3.32
C GLU A 33 -16.02 -2.91 3.24
N VAL A 34 -14.90 -2.18 3.17
CA VAL A 34 -13.57 -2.77 2.98
C VAL A 34 -12.82 -2.76 4.30
N ARG A 35 -12.53 -1.59 4.86
CA ARG A 35 -11.57 -1.47 5.98
C ARG A 35 -12.06 -2.10 7.29
N GLN A 36 -13.35 -1.97 7.59
CA GLN A 36 -13.96 -2.44 8.84
C GLN A 36 -14.50 -3.86 8.77
N ASN A 37 -14.43 -4.54 7.62
CA ASN A 37 -14.78 -5.96 7.56
C ASN A 37 -13.85 -6.77 8.49
N ARG A 38 -14.35 -7.89 9.04
CA ARG A 38 -13.66 -8.62 10.11
C ARG A 38 -12.22 -9.03 9.76
N ARG A 39 -11.96 -9.50 8.52
CA ARG A 39 -10.62 -9.91 8.06
C ARG A 39 -9.71 -8.70 7.81
N ASN A 40 -10.23 -7.66 7.17
CA ASN A 40 -9.47 -6.45 6.84
C ASN A 40 -9.18 -5.59 8.07
N LYS A 41 -10.00 -5.67 9.12
CA LYS A 41 -9.73 -5.03 10.41
C LYS A 41 -8.47 -5.60 11.05
N GLU A 42 -8.27 -6.91 10.98
CA GLU A 42 -7.06 -7.57 11.49
C GLU A 42 -5.83 -7.16 10.68
N TYR A 43 -5.90 -7.16 9.35
CA TYR A 43 -4.81 -6.67 8.49
C TYR A 43 -4.48 -5.20 8.75
N THR A 44 -5.51 -4.35 8.88
CA THR A 44 -5.33 -2.93 9.18
C THR A 44 -4.65 -2.73 10.54
N ALA A 45 -5.08 -3.48 11.56
CA ALA A 45 -4.47 -3.42 12.88
C ALA A 45 -3.01 -3.87 12.85
N PHE A 46 -2.68 -4.92 12.10
CA PHE A 46 -1.32 -5.40 11.91
C PHE A 46 -0.42 -4.35 11.25
N TYR A 47 -0.84 -3.75 10.12
CA TYR A 47 -0.05 -2.71 9.45
C TYR A 47 0.11 -1.44 10.30
N ASN A 48 -0.80 -1.17 11.22
CA ASN A 48 -0.69 -0.08 12.18
C ASN A 48 0.10 -0.44 13.45
N SER A 49 0.45 -1.71 13.65
CA SER A 49 1.07 -2.19 14.87
C SER A 49 2.52 -1.73 15.03
N THR A 50 2.95 -1.53 16.27
CA THR A 50 4.35 -1.23 16.60
C THR A 50 5.30 -2.35 16.17
N GLN A 51 4.85 -3.60 16.24
CA GLN A 51 5.65 -4.76 15.82
C GLN A 51 5.98 -4.69 14.33
N TRP A 52 4.98 -4.46 13.47
CA TRP A 52 5.20 -4.29 12.04
C TRP A 52 6.08 -3.08 11.73
N ARG A 53 5.83 -1.93 12.36
CA ARG A 53 6.64 -0.72 12.14
C ARG A 53 8.13 -0.95 12.45
N LYS A 54 8.44 -1.65 13.53
CA LYS A 54 9.82 -2.00 13.91
C LYS A 54 10.44 -2.99 12.92
N LEU A 55 9.72 -4.09 12.63
CA LEU A 55 10.21 -5.11 11.71
C LEU A 55 10.45 -4.54 10.31
N ARG A 56 9.53 -3.70 9.80
CA ARG A 56 9.68 -3.01 8.51
C ARG A 56 11.01 -2.24 8.44
N VAL A 57 11.37 -1.53 9.49
CA VAL A 57 12.66 -0.80 9.54
C VAL A 57 13.84 -1.77 9.56
N GLN A 58 13.74 -2.88 10.30
CA GLN A 58 14.78 -3.92 10.31
C GLN A 58 14.98 -4.56 8.93
N VAL A 59 13.90 -4.83 8.18
CA VAL A 59 13.98 -5.32 6.79
C VAL A 59 14.73 -4.33 5.92
N LEU A 60 14.34 -3.05 5.96
CA LEU A 60 15.00 -2.02 5.16
C LEU A 60 16.48 -1.88 5.51
N ILE A 61 16.85 -1.95 6.79
CA ILE A 61 18.26 -1.91 7.22
C ILE A 61 19.02 -3.15 6.72
N ARG A 62 18.48 -4.36 6.90
CA ARG A 62 19.08 -5.63 6.42
C ARG A 62 19.35 -5.55 4.92
N ASP A 63 18.38 -5.01 4.18
CA ASP A 63 18.41 -4.89 2.73
C ASP A 63 19.17 -3.65 2.24
N ASN A 64 19.90 -2.97 3.13
CA ASN A 64 20.70 -1.77 2.87
C ASN A 64 19.92 -0.61 2.23
N TYR A 65 18.60 -0.54 2.45
CA TYR A 65 17.69 0.36 1.76
C TYR A 65 17.84 0.25 0.23
N LEU A 66 17.91 -0.98 -0.28
CA LEU A 66 17.93 -1.28 -1.71
C LEU A 66 16.82 -2.24 -2.10
N CYS A 67 16.27 -2.06 -3.29
CA CYS A 67 15.35 -3.02 -3.90
C CYS A 67 16.10 -4.33 -4.20
N GLN A 68 15.68 -5.42 -3.56
CA GLN A 68 16.35 -6.73 -3.69
C GLN A 68 16.19 -7.34 -5.08
N HIS A 69 15.08 -7.06 -5.76
CA HIS A 69 14.86 -7.54 -7.13
C HIS A 69 15.72 -6.77 -8.15
N CYS A 70 15.78 -5.44 -8.04
CA CYS A 70 16.68 -4.65 -8.88
C CYS A 70 18.14 -5.04 -8.65
N LEU A 71 18.52 -5.27 -7.39
CA LEU A 71 19.89 -5.65 -7.04
C LEU A 71 20.27 -7.01 -7.64
N ALA A 72 19.35 -7.97 -7.66
CA ALA A 72 19.54 -9.27 -8.32
C ALA A 72 19.80 -9.12 -9.84
N ASP A 73 19.23 -8.09 -10.46
CA ASP A 73 19.46 -7.72 -11.87
C ASP A 73 20.71 -6.83 -12.06
N GLY A 74 21.50 -6.59 -11.02
CA GLY A 74 22.70 -5.73 -11.05
C GLY A 74 22.40 -4.22 -11.01
N VAL A 75 21.17 -3.82 -10.68
CA VAL A 75 20.73 -2.42 -10.63
C VAL A 75 20.60 -1.96 -9.16
N VAL A 76 21.35 -0.93 -8.79
CA VAL A 76 21.23 -0.28 -7.48
C VAL A 76 20.02 0.67 -7.51
N ASN A 77 19.00 0.39 -6.71
CA ASN A 77 17.82 1.25 -6.59
C ASN A 77 17.40 1.41 -5.13
N ASP A 78 17.52 2.64 -4.62
CA ASP A 78 17.19 3.08 -3.27
C ASP A 78 15.88 3.90 -3.20
N LYS A 79 15.16 4.02 -4.31
CA LYS A 79 13.96 4.86 -4.44
C LYS A 79 12.67 4.05 -4.34
N ASP A 80 11.63 4.72 -3.84
CA ASP A 80 10.26 4.21 -3.78
C ASP A 80 10.14 2.82 -3.13
N LEU A 81 10.90 2.61 -2.05
CA LEU A 81 10.98 1.32 -1.38
C LEU A 81 9.78 1.04 -0.47
N ILE A 82 9.31 -0.19 -0.55
CA ILE A 82 8.33 -0.80 0.35
C ILE A 82 8.83 -2.18 0.79
N VAL A 83 8.26 -2.67 1.88
CA VAL A 83 8.52 -4.04 2.34
C VAL A 83 7.38 -4.92 1.86
N HIS A 84 7.72 -5.93 1.07
CA HIS A 84 6.80 -6.90 0.49
C HIS A 84 6.82 -8.22 1.27
N HIS A 85 5.65 -8.86 1.38
CA HIS A 85 5.49 -10.21 1.93
C HIS A 85 5.54 -11.23 0.80
N LYS A 86 6.62 -12.03 0.70
CA LYS A 86 6.80 -13.05 -0.36
C LYS A 86 5.65 -14.06 -0.38
N ILE A 87 5.22 -14.50 0.80
CA ILE A 87 3.95 -15.19 1.01
C ILE A 87 2.97 -14.18 1.61
N GLU A 88 1.93 -13.86 0.84
CA GLU A 88 0.93 -12.86 1.22
C GLU A 88 0.27 -13.15 2.57
N LEU A 89 -0.03 -12.09 3.32
CA LEU A 89 -0.73 -12.16 4.61
C LEU A 89 -2.06 -12.91 4.56
N LYS A 90 -2.76 -12.84 3.42
CA LYS A 90 -4.04 -13.56 3.20
C LYS A 90 -3.84 -15.06 3.03
N ARG A 91 -2.67 -15.48 2.56
CA ARG A 91 -2.32 -16.88 2.31
C ARG A 91 -1.79 -17.54 3.57
N ASP A 92 -0.92 -16.86 4.31
CA ASP A 92 -0.34 -17.39 5.54
C ASP A 92 -0.08 -16.30 6.59
N TRP A 93 -1.01 -16.16 7.53
CA TRP A 93 -0.91 -15.19 8.62
C TRP A 93 0.21 -15.49 9.63
N SER A 94 0.65 -16.75 9.72
CA SER A 94 1.70 -17.15 10.67
C SER A 94 3.05 -16.52 10.30
N LYS A 95 3.28 -16.25 9.00
CA LYS A 95 4.51 -15.66 8.45
C LYS A 95 4.52 -14.14 8.38
N ARG A 96 3.51 -13.46 8.95
CA ARG A 96 3.38 -11.99 8.86
C ARG A 96 4.56 -11.20 9.46
N LEU A 97 5.25 -11.79 10.44
CA LEU A 97 6.43 -11.23 11.13
C LEU A 97 7.71 -12.05 10.86
N ASP A 98 7.67 -12.96 9.90
CA ASP A 98 8.85 -13.76 9.54
C ASP A 98 9.79 -12.92 8.67
N MET A 99 11.01 -12.70 9.17
CA MET A 99 12.06 -11.90 8.53
C MET A 99 12.39 -12.42 7.12
N GLU A 100 12.39 -13.74 6.93
CA GLU A 100 12.75 -14.38 5.66
C GLU A 100 11.63 -14.30 4.62
N ASN A 101 10.40 -14.13 5.10
CA ASN A 101 9.21 -13.88 4.29
C ASN A 101 9.09 -12.41 3.83
N LEU A 102 10.04 -11.54 4.20
CA LEU A 102 10.01 -10.11 3.92
C LEU A 102 11.20 -9.69 3.06
N GLU A 103 10.96 -8.74 2.16
CA GLU A 103 12.00 -8.14 1.32
C GLU A 103 11.68 -6.67 0.99
N ALA A 104 12.71 -5.85 0.91
CA ALA A 104 12.62 -4.50 0.38
C ALA A 104 12.56 -4.53 -1.15
N VAL A 105 11.52 -3.94 -1.73
CA VAL A 105 11.34 -3.82 -3.18
C VAL A 105 10.87 -2.42 -3.53
N CYS A 106 11.21 -1.92 -4.71
CA CYS A 106 10.61 -0.68 -5.22
C CYS A 106 9.16 -0.93 -5.66
N ILE A 107 8.35 0.13 -5.75
CA ILE A 107 6.95 0.04 -6.22
C ILE A 107 6.84 -0.67 -7.58
N SER A 108 7.77 -0.43 -8.50
CA SER A 108 7.76 -1.08 -9.83
C SER A 108 7.90 -2.60 -9.73
N CYS A 109 8.87 -3.10 -8.95
CA CYS A 109 9.06 -4.53 -8.72
C CYS A 109 7.87 -5.13 -7.94
N HIS A 110 7.35 -4.43 -6.93
CA HIS A 110 6.18 -4.86 -6.19
C HIS A 110 4.96 -5.06 -7.10
N ASN A 111 4.69 -4.13 -8.02
CA ASN A 111 3.57 -4.26 -8.94
C ASN A 111 3.74 -5.48 -9.85
N LYS A 112 4.94 -5.72 -10.38
CA LYS A 112 5.23 -6.93 -11.18
C LYS A 112 4.94 -8.23 -10.43
N ILE A 113 5.26 -8.28 -9.13
CA ILE A 113 4.96 -9.46 -8.29
C ILE A 113 3.44 -9.73 -8.23
N HIS A 114 2.61 -8.69 -8.12
CA HIS A 114 1.14 -8.82 -8.00
C HIS A 114 0.38 -8.82 -9.34
N GLU A 115 1.02 -8.43 -10.44
CA GLU A 115 0.47 -8.53 -11.80
C GLU A 115 0.57 -9.95 -12.39
N SER A 116 1.25 -10.87 -11.68
CA SER A 116 1.50 -12.27 -12.09
C SER A 116 0.39 -13.25 -11.71
#